data_AF-A0AAW7KQE6-F1
#
_entry.id   AF-A0AAW7KQE6-F1
#
_cell.length_a   1.000
_cell.length_b   1.000
_cell.length_c   1.000
_cell.angle_alpha   90.00
_cell.angle_beta   90.00
_cell.angle_gamma   90.00
#
_symmetry.space_group_name_H-M   'P 1'
#
loop_
_entity.id
_entity.type
_entity.pdbx_description
1 polymer ?
#
loop_
_entity_poly.entity_id
_entity_poly.type
_entity_poly.pdbx_seq_one_letter_code
_entity_poly.pdbx_strand_id
1 'polypeptide(L)'
;APVEVNVEDLAYEGKNLEKLVPFYKEMDFKQFLAKLDITEEPVEMEDISFEVVEDQLTNEMFTDDMALYVEMMEDNYHTSPIVGLAWGNDKKIYTTNNLAVFESQPFIDWLMDETRKKNVYDAKRTYVALNRYVGKMTGIAFDVLLAAYLLDTNDNNADIEGVAQHY
;
A
#
# COMPACT_ATOMS: atom_id res chain seq x y z
N ALA A 1 40.47 -12.47 34.91
CA ALA A 1 41.19 -11.83 33.78
C ALA A 1 41.06 -10.32 33.97
N PRO A 2 42.13 -9.52 33.81
CA PRO A 2 41.98 -8.07 33.84
C PRO A 2 41.21 -7.65 32.58
N VAL A 3 40.27 -6.72 32.74
CA VAL A 3 39.49 -6.16 31.64
C VAL A 3 40.33 -5.01 31.06
N GLU A 4 40.69 -5.07 29.78
CA GLU A 4 41.51 -4.08 29.05
C GLU A 4 40.72 -2.80 28.70
N VAL A 5 39.94 -2.27 29.63
CA VAL A 5 39.16 -1.06 29.41
C VAL A 5 39.72 0.04 30.31
N ASN A 6 40.18 1.14 29.71
CA ASN A 6 40.66 2.30 30.45
C ASN A 6 39.49 3.25 30.72
N VAL A 7 39.66 4.18 31.67
CA VAL A 7 38.59 5.12 32.06
C VAL A 7 38.25 6.07 30.90
N GLU A 8 39.24 6.36 30.06
CA GLU A 8 39.11 7.18 28.86
C GLU A 8 38.19 6.55 27.81
N ASP A 9 38.12 5.21 27.75
CA ASP A 9 37.27 4.46 26.81
C ASP A 9 35.78 4.48 27.20
N LEU A 10 35.45 5.00 28.40
CA LEU A 10 34.08 5.13 28.90
C LEU A 10 33.42 6.46 28.54
N ALA A 11 34.11 7.33 27.79
CA ALA A 11 33.57 8.61 27.37
C ALA A 11 32.34 8.42 26.46
N TYR A 12 31.22 9.03 26.85
CA TYR A 12 29.99 8.98 26.06
C TYR A 12 30.01 10.06 24.97
N GLU A 13 30.08 9.64 23.70
CA GLU A 13 30.14 10.53 22.53
C GLU A 13 28.76 11.01 22.04
N GLY A 14 27.68 10.60 22.71
CA GLY A 14 26.31 10.88 22.27
C GLY A 14 25.66 9.71 21.55
N LYS A 15 24.43 9.93 21.05
CA LYS A 15 23.66 8.90 20.36
C LYS A 15 24.13 8.79 18.91
N ASN A 16 24.43 7.58 18.45
CA ASN A 16 24.60 7.30 17.02
C ASN A 16 23.22 7.09 16.39
N LEU A 17 22.63 8.15 15.85
CA LEU A 17 21.27 8.10 15.28
C LEU A 17 21.19 7.20 14.04
N GLU A 18 22.25 7.15 13.22
CA GLU A 18 22.32 6.29 12.04
C GLU A 18 22.13 4.79 12.37
N LYS A 19 22.61 4.34 13.53
CA LYS A 19 22.42 2.95 14.00
C LYS A 19 21.17 2.78 14.86
N LEU A 20 20.84 3.79 15.66
CA LEU A 20 19.75 3.70 16.64
C LEU A 20 18.37 3.74 15.98
N VAL A 21 18.21 4.52 14.91
CA VAL A 21 16.93 4.65 14.20
C VAL A 21 16.52 3.37 13.49
N PRO A 22 17.38 2.73 12.67
CA PRO A 22 17.04 1.44 12.07
C PRO A 22 16.73 0.38 13.13
N PHE A 23 17.52 0.32 14.20
CA PHE A 23 17.29 -0.64 15.29
C PHE A 23 15.94 -0.42 15.98
N TYR A 24 15.54 0.82 16.27
CA TYR A 24 14.24 1.07 16.87
C TYR A 24 13.08 0.82 15.89
N LYS A 25 13.25 1.04 14.58
CA LYS A 25 12.27 0.67 13.57
C LYS A 25 12.11 -0.86 13.52
N GLU A 26 13.23 -1.59 13.48
CA GLU A 26 13.27 -3.07 13.48
C GLU A 26 12.62 -3.67 14.73
N MET A 27 12.82 -3.07 15.91
CA MET A 27 12.26 -3.56 17.18
C MET A 27 10.85 -3.02 17.49
N ASP A 28 10.24 -2.26 16.56
CA ASP A 28 8.94 -1.57 16.74
C ASP A 28 8.86 -0.64 17.97
N PHE A 29 9.96 0.04 18.29
CA PHE A 29 10.09 0.92 19.46
C PHE A 29 9.58 2.34 19.21
N LYS A 30 8.29 2.46 18.84
CA LYS A 30 7.63 3.72 18.44
C LYS A 30 7.80 4.86 19.45
N GLN A 31 7.70 4.57 20.75
CA GLN A 31 7.88 5.57 21.80
C GLN A 31 9.31 6.11 21.91
N PHE A 32 10.31 5.29 21.61
CA PHE A 32 11.71 5.72 21.67
C PHE A 32 12.08 6.49 20.41
N LEU A 33 11.60 6.09 19.23
CA LEU A 33 11.74 6.84 17.98
C LEU A 33 11.16 8.25 18.10
N ALA A 34 9.93 8.39 18.61
CA ALA A 34 9.29 9.69 18.79
C ALA A 34 10.08 10.64 19.72
N LYS A 35 10.86 10.09 20.66
CA LYS A 35 11.71 10.87 21.58
C LYS A 35 13.06 11.28 20.97
N LEU A 36 13.42 10.77 19.79
CA LEU A 36 14.67 11.14 19.12
C LEU A 36 14.57 12.49 18.39
N ASP A 37 13.36 13.05 18.21
CA ASP A 37 13.10 14.34 17.57
C ASP A 37 13.84 14.50 16.23
N ILE A 38 13.86 13.41 15.46
CA ILE A 38 14.56 13.34 14.18
C ILE A 38 13.67 13.99 13.15
N THR A 39 14.16 15.05 12.53
CA THR A 39 13.60 15.56 11.29
C THR A 39 14.11 14.63 10.19
N GLU A 40 13.27 13.71 9.72
CA GLU A 40 13.61 12.92 8.53
C GLU A 40 13.77 13.90 7.36
N GLU A 41 14.91 13.83 6.67
CA GLU A 41 15.09 14.60 5.45
C GLU A 41 14.06 14.13 4.43
N PRO A 42 13.37 15.04 3.72
CA PRO A 42 12.40 14.64 2.72
C PRO A 42 13.10 13.78 1.67
N VAL A 43 12.64 12.53 1.55
CA VAL A 43 13.10 11.65 0.48
C VAL A 43 12.63 12.27 -0.83
N GLU A 44 13.56 12.54 -1.75
CA GLU A 44 13.19 12.91 -3.11
C GLU A 44 12.44 11.74 -3.74
N MET A 45 11.12 11.89 -3.87
CA MET A 45 10.26 10.95 -4.57
C MET A 45 10.21 11.32 -6.05
N GLU A 46 10.25 10.31 -6.91
CA GLU A 46 10.01 10.52 -8.34
C GLU A 46 8.56 10.96 -8.57
N ASP A 47 8.36 11.86 -9.53
CA ASP A 47 7.02 12.26 -9.95
C ASP A 47 6.27 11.07 -10.55
N ILE A 48 5.12 10.73 -9.98
CA ILE A 48 4.23 9.68 -10.50
C ILE A 48 3.28 10.30 -11.52
N SER A 49 3.34 9.82 -12.77
CA SER A 49 2.39 10.20 -13.83
C SER A 49 1.11 9.37 -13.73
N PHE A 50 -0.03 10.04 -13.52
CA PHE A 50 -1.35 9.42 -13.53
C PHE A 50 -2.38 10.28 -14.28
N GLU A 51 -3.43 9.64 -14.77
CA GLU A 51 -4.56 10.28 -15.44
C GLU A 51 -5.79 10.26 -14.53
N VAL A 52 -6.32 11.45 -14.21
CA VAL A 52 -7.62 11.57 -13.53
C VAL A 52 -8.72 11.44 -14.57
N VAL A 53 -9.54 10.39 -14.45
CA VAL A 53 -10.63 10.11 -15.39
C VAL A 53 -11.92 10.74 -14.87
N GLU A 54 -12.32 11.85 -15.48
CA GLU A 54 -13.60 12.54 -15.20
C GLU A 54 -14.70 12.17 -16.21
N ASP A 55 -14.31 11.84 -17.44
CA ASP A 55 -15.18 11.51 -18.57
C ASP A 55 -15.51 10.00 -18.68
N GLN A 56 -16.15 9.58 -19.78
CA GLN A 56 -16.45 8.17 -20.04
C GLN A 56 -15.19 7.30 -20.12
N LEU A 57 -15.24 6.16 -19.43
CA LEU A 57 -14.20 5.15 -19.52
C LEU A 57 -14.27 4.41 -20.85
N THR A 58 -13.11 4.08 -21.43
CA THR A 58 -13.00 3.33 -22.67
C THR A 58 -12.35 1.96 -22.41
N ASN A 59 -12.61 0.98 -23.28
CA ASN A 59 -12.00 -0.35 -23.16
C ASN A 59 -10.47 -0.33 -23.20
N GLU A 60 -9.86 0.69 -23.82
CA GLU A 60 -8.40 0.83 -23.90
C GLU A 60 -7.75 1.11 -22.55
N MET A 61 -8.53 1.61 -21.58
CA MET A 61 -8.08 1.82 -20.20
C MET A 61 -7.95 0.51 -19.41
N PHE A 62 -8.46 -0.60 -19.96
CA PHE A 62 -8.59 -1.88 -19.29
C PHE A 62 -7.85 -2.99 -20.04
N THR A 63 -6.65 -3.26 -19.57
CA THR A 63 -5.76 -4.29 -20.12
C THR A 63 -5.63 -5.49 -19.17
N ASP A 64 -4.80 -6.46 -19.55
CA ASP A 64 -4.48 -7.58 -18.66
C ASP A 64 -3.38 -7.19 -17.65
N ASP A 65 -3.28 -7.95 -16.57
CA ASP A 65 -2.29 -7.78 -15.50
C ASP A 65 -2.18 -6.35 -14.96
N MET A 66 -3.27 -5.85 -14.40
CA MET A 66 -3.35 -4.50 -13.84
C MET A 66 -3.53 -4.53 -12.33
N ALA A 67 -2.95 -3.55 -11.66
CA ALA A 67 -3.27 -3.26 -10.28
C ALA A 67 -4.67 -2.62 -10.18
N LEU A 68 -5.42 -2.97 -9.13
CA LEU A 68 -6.66 -2.32 -8.74
C LEU A 68 -6.62 -1.99 -7.25
N TYR A 69 -6.83 -0.71 -6.95
CA TYR A 69 -6.92 -0.21 -5.59
C TYR A 69 -8.27 0.49 -5.39
N VAL A 70 -8.96 0.13 -4.30
CA VAL A 70 -10.27 0.65 -3.94
C VAL A 70 -10.17 1.30 -2.57
N GLU A 71 -10.48 2.60 -2.51
CA GLU A 71 -10.29 3.41 -1.31
C GLU A 71 -11.59 3.58 -0.52
N MET A 72 -11.49 3.45 0.80
CA MET A 72 -12.58 3.58 1.77
C MET A 72 -12.00 4.17 3.06
N MET A 73 -12.72 5.11 3.68
CA MET A 73 -12.25 5.85 4.85
C MET A 73 -12.38 5.08 6.18
N GLU A 74 -13.19 4.02 6.23
CA GLU A 74 -13.44 3.26 7.45
C GLU A 74 -13.04 1.79 7.26
N ASP A 75 -12.59 1.15 8.34
CA ASP A 75 -12.15 -0.25 8.33
C ASP A 75 -13.26 -1.23 7.93
N ASN A 76 -14.51 -0.92 8.27
CA ASN A 76 -15.64 -1.80 8.00
C ASN A 76 -16.10 -1.71 6.54
N TYR A 77 -15.46 -2.51 5.69
CA TYR A 77 -15.75 -2.60 4.26
C TYR A 77 -17.14 -3.16 3.90
N HIS A 78 -17.93 -3.63 4.87
CA HIS A 78 -19.35 -3.94 4.63
C HIS A 78 -20.22 -2.68 4.54
N THR A 79 -19.86 -1.62 5.25
CA THR A 79 -20.66 -0.39 5.36
C THR A 79 -19.97 0.86 4.85
N SER A 80 -18.63 0.90 4.87
CA SER A 80 -17.86 2.07 4.45
C SER A 80 -18.10 2.39 2.97
N PRO A 81 -18.41 3.63 2.59
CA PRO A 81 -18.56 4.00 1.19
C PRO A 81 -17.20 3.98 0.48
N ILE A 82 -17.20 3.52 -0.76
CA ILE A 82 -16.02 3.70 -1.64
C ILE A 82 -15.92 5.20 -1.97
N VAL A 83 -14.72 5.77 -1.81
CA VAL A 83 -14.46 7.20 -2.06
C VAL A 83 -13.58 7.44 -3.28
N GLY A 84 -12.91 6.40 -3.79
CA GLY A 84 -12.08 6.50 -4.99
C GLY A 84 -11.50 5.16 -5.41
N LEU A 85 -11.01 5.13 -6.64
CA LEU A 85 -10.34 3.98 -7.22
C LEU A 85 -9.09 4.43 -7.97
N ALA A 86 -8.10 3.55 -8.01
CA ALA A 86 -6.99 3.63 -8.94
C ALA A 86 -6.80 2.28 -9.62
N TRP A 87 -6.48 2.30 -10.91
CA TRP A 87 -6.15 1.10 -11.66
C TRP A 87 -5.08 1.41 -12.69
N GLY A 88 -4.21 0.46 -12.98
CA GLY A 88 -3.09 0.74 -13.85
C GLY A 88 -2.06 -0.38 -13.92
N ASN A 89 -0.98 -0.07 -14.62
CA ASN A 89 0.25 -0.85 -14.62
C ASN A 89 1.46 0.11 -14.69
N ASP A 90 2.64 -0.46 -14.90
CA ASP A 90 3.91 0.25 -15.04
C ASP A 90 3.93 1.30 -16.17
N LYS A 91 3.03 1.18 -17.16
CA LYS A 91 2.97 2.11 -18.30
C LYS A 91 2.00 3.25 -18.08
N LYS A 92 0.86 2.97 -17.43
CA LYS A 92 -0.20 3.98 -17.27
C LYS A 92 -1.06 3.70 -16.05
N ILE A 93 -1.27 4.76 -15.27
CA ILE A 93 -2.09 4.76 -14.07
C ILE A 93 -3.28 5.67 -14.29
N TYR A 94 -4.45 5.19 -13.93
CA TYR A 94 -5.70 5.92 -13.95
C TYR A 94 -6.26 6.01 -12.53
N THR A 95 -6.94 7.11 -12.24
CA THR A 95 -7.65 7.26 -10.97
C THR A 95 -8.93 8.05 -11.16
N THR A 96 -9.92 7.76 -10.31
CA THR A 96 -11.14 8.56 -10.24
C THR A 96 -11.74 8.49 -8.84
N ASN A 97 -12.35 9.59 -8.41
CA ASN A 97 -13.27 9.63 -7.28
C ASN A 97 -14.74 9.68 -7.74
N ASN A 98 -15.00 9.63 -9.06
CA ASN A 98 -16.33 9.60 -9.61
C ASN A 98 -16.90 8.18 -9.56
N LEU A 99 -17.85 7.94 -8.65
CA LEU A 99 -18.45 6.62 -8.45
C LEU A 99 -19.35 6.16 -9.61
N ALA A 100 -19.61 7.02 -10.62
CA ALA A 100 -20.27 6.61 -11.87
C ALA A 100 -19.49 5.54 -12.64
N VAL A 101 -18.20 5.31 -12.31
CA VAL A 101 -17.42 4.18 -12.83
C VAL A 101 -18.10 2.83 -12.60
N PHE A 102 -18.89 2.69 -11.54
CA PHE A 102 -19.64 1.47 -11.25
C PHE A 102 -20.82 1.21 -12.18
N GLU A 103 -21.19 2.18 -13.00
CA GLU A 103 -22.22 2.05 -14.05
C GLU A 103 -21.59 1.88 -15.44
N SER A 104 -20.25 1.93 -15.53
CA SER A 104 -19.51 1.88 -16.78
C SER A 104 -19.33 0.44 -17.26
N GLN A 105 -19.87 0.13 -18.44
CA GLN A 105 -19.76 -1.20 -19.03
C GLN A 105 -18.30 -1.66 -19.25
N PRO A 106 -17.38 -0.84 -19.79
CA PRO A 106 -15.95 -1.20 -19.88
C PRO A 106 -15.33 -1.64 -18.55
N PHE A 107 -15.65 -0.93 -17.46
CA PHE A 107 -15.13 -1.26 -16.13
C PHE A 107 -15.73 -2.57 -15.62
N ILE A 108 -17.06 -2.72 -15.71
CA ILE A 108 -17.76 -3.93 -15.26
C ILE A 108 -17.28 -5.15 -16.03
N ASP A 109 -17.17 -5.06 -17.37
CA ASP A 109 -16.73 -6.17 -18.22
C ASP A 109 -15.31 -6.60 -17.85
N TRP A 110 -14.39 -5.65 -17.71
CA TRP A 110 -13.03 -5.93 -17.27
C TRP A 110 -13.00 -6.57 -15.88
N LEU A 111 -13.77 -6.04 -14.93
CA LEU A 111 -13.81 -6.53 -13.56
C LEU A 111 -14.36 -7.96 -13.45
N MET A 112 -15.29 -8.34 -14.33
CA MET A 112 -15.93 -9.66 -14.35
C MET A 112 -15.22 -10.68 -15.25
N ASP A 113 -14.26 -10.26 -16.06
CA ASP A 113 -13.48 -11.15 -16.92
C ASP A 113 -12.38 -11.88 -16.13
N GLU A 114 -12.52 -13.21 -15.98
CA GLU A 114 -11.56 -14.04 -15.24
C GLU A 114 -10.21 -14.19 -15.95
N THR A 115 -10.15 -13.91 -17.25
CA THR A 115 -8.93 -13.95 -18.06
C THR A 115 -8.10 -12.69 -17.85
N ARG A 116 -8.74 -11.57 -17.50
CA ARG A 116 -8.07 -10.32 -17.12
C ARG A 116 -7.63 -10.40 -15.68
N LYS A 117 -6.32 -10.45 -15.44
CA LYS A 117 -5.75 -10.57 -14.10
C LYS A 117 -5.68 -9.23 -13.40
N LYS A 118 -6.05 -9.23 -12.11
CA LYS A 118 -6.00 -8.07 -11.22
C LYS A 118 -5.13 -8.35 -10.01
N ASN A 119 -4.20 -7.45 -9.75
CA ASN A 119 -3.37 -7.44 -8.56
C ASN A 119 -3.97 -6.43 -7.59
N VAL A 120 -4.24 -6.84 -6.36
CA VAL A 120 -4.96 -6.01 -5.39
C VAL A 120 -4.22 -5.96 -4.06
N TYR A 121 -4.57 -4.97 -3.27
CA TYR A 121 -4.24 -4.90 -1.85
C TYR A 121 -5.48 -5.28 -1.03
N ASP A 122 -5.37 -6.30 -0.19
CA ASP A 122 -6.48 -6.90 0.56
C ASP A 122 -7.64 -7.31 -0.37
N ALA A 123 -7.50 -8.51 -0.96
CA ALA A 123 -8.47 -9.04 -1.91
C ALA A 123 -9.86 -9.21 -1.28
N LYS A 124 -9.93 -9.54 0.01
CA LYS A 124 -11.21 -9.72 0.71
C LYS A 124 -11.94 -8.39 0.86
N ARG A 125 -11.25 -7.35 1.35
CA ARG A 125 -11.79 -5.99 1.46
C ARG A 125 -12.27 -5.49 0.10
N THR A 126 -11.42 -5.60 -0.92
CA THR A 126 -11.71 -5.17 -2.29
C THR A 126 -12.93 -5.90 -2.87
N TYR A 127 -12.96 -7.23 -2.77
CA TYR A 127 -14.06 -8.05 -3.27
C TYR A 127 -15.39 -7.73 -2.57
N VAL A 128 -15.41 -7.66 -1.24
CA VAL A 128 -16.64 -7.37 -0.48
C VAL A 128 -17.13 -5.96 -0.77
N ALA A 129 -16.22 -4.98 -0.83
CA ALA A 129 -16.57 -3.60 -1.12
C ALA A 129 -17.23 -3.46 -2.49
N LEU A 130 -16.59 -3.97 -3.55
CA LEU A 130 -17.08 -3.88 -4.92
C LEU A 130 -18.36 -4.69 -5.15
N ASN A 131 -18.54 -5.82 -4.44
CA ASN A 131 -19.76 -6.61 -4.56
C ASN A 131 -21.03 -5.86 -4.14
N ARG A 132 -20.93 -4.77 -3.39
CA ARG A 132 -22.05 -3.88 -3.06
C ARG A 132 -22.46 -2.96 -4.22
N TYR A 133 -21.55 -2.69 -5.16
CA TYR A 133 -21.75 -1.72 -6.23
C TYR A 133 -21.92 -2.37 -7.60
N VAL A 134 -21.06 -3.34 -7.93
CA VAL A 134 -20.97 -3.93 -9.28
C VAL A 134 -21.15 -5.44 -9.29
N GLY A 135 -21.11 -6.09 -8.13
CA GLY A 135 -21.24 -7.55 -7.98
C GLY A 135 -19.91 -8.29 -7.81
N LYS A 136 -19.93 -9.60 -8.02
CA LYS A 136 -18.82 -10.50 -7.69
C LYS A 136 -17.69 -10.43 -8.73
N MET A 137 -16.71 -9.58 -8.49
CA MET A 137 -15.50 -9.50 -9.33
C MET A 137 -14.79 -10.85 -9.46
N THR A 138 -14.10 -11.04 -10.57
CA THR A 138 -13.29 -12.24 -10.85
C THR A 138 -11.88 -11.84 -11.31
N GLY A 139 -11.00 -12.83 -11.46
CA GLY A 139 -9.66 -12.59 -12.01
C GLY A 139 -8.66 -11.96 -11.04
N ILE A 140 -8.91 -11.93 -9.73
CA ILE A 140 -7.88 -11.59 -8.74
C ILE A 140 -6.76 -12.63 -8.84
N ALA A 141 -5.56 -12.20 -9.20
CA ALA A 141 -4.39 -13.05 -9.40
C ALA A 141 -3.37 -12.95 -8.27
N PHE A 142 -3.29 -11.78 -7.63
CA PHE A 142 -2.32 -11.50 -6.59
C PHE A 142 -2.93 -10.61 -5.50
N ASP A 143 -2.61 -10.91 -4.25
CA ASP A 143 -2.95 -10.11 -3.07
C ASP A 143 -1.66 -9.72 -2.37
N VAL A 144 -1.34 -8.43 -2.41
CA VAL A 144 -0.11 -7.86 -1.85
C VAL A 144 -0.04 -8.07 -0.33
N LEU A 145 -1.16 -7.94 0.38
CA LEU A 145 -1.19 -8.09 1.84
C LEU A 145 -0.93 -9.54 2.24
N LEU A 146 -1.53 -10.50 1.54
CA LEU A 146 -1.27 -11.92 1.80
C LEU A 146 0.17 -12.31 1.43
N ALA A 147 0.73 -11.76 0.35
CA ALA A 147 2.11 -12.01 -0.02
C ALA A 147 3.09 -11.47 1.04
N ALA A 148 2.89 -10.24 1.51
CA ALA A 148 3.69 -9.65 2.58
C ALA A 148 3.62 -10.49 3.87
N TYR A 149 2.41 -10.91 4.27
CA TYR A 149 2.22 -11.78 5.43
C TYR A 149 2.95 -13.13 5.32
N LEU A 150 3.05 -13.70 4.11
CA LEU A 150 3.80 -14.94 3.89
C LEU A 150 5.32 -14.75 3.92
N LEU A 151 5.81 -13.55 3.60
CA LEU A 151 7.23 -13.21 3.66
C LEU A 151 7.68 -13.00 5.10
N ASP A 152 6.89 -12.28 5.90
CA ASP A 152 7.11 -12.13 7.34
C ASP A 152 5.79 -12.11 8.11
N THR A 153 5.53 -13.19 8.86
CA THR A 153 4.33 -13.31 9.70
C THR A 153 4.40 -12.47 10.98
N ASN A 154 5.57 -11.94 11.34
CA ASN A 154 5.73 -11.03 12.47
C ASN A 154 5.53 -9.56 12.07
N ASP A 155 5.51 -9.27 10.77
CA ASP A 155 5.20 -7.93 10.29
C ASP A 155 3.72 -7.63 10.52
N ASN A 156 3.46 -6.59 11.31
CA ASN A 156 2.12 -6.11 11.64
C ASN A 156 1.68 -4.94 10.74
N ASN A 157 2.43 -4.64 9.68
CA ASN A 157 2.06 -3.64 8.69
C ASN A 157 0.83 -4.13 7.90
N ALA A 158 -0.33 -3.58 8.30
CA ALA A 158 -1.62 -3.86 7.68
C ALA A 158 -2.06 -2.75 6.71
N ASP A 159 -1.17 -1.80 6.40
CA ASP A 159 -1.39 -0.74 5.41
C ASP A 159 -0.40 -0.87 4.24
N ILE A 160 -0.85 -0.50 3.05
CA ILE A 160 -0.10 -0.56 1.80
C ILE A 160 1.18 0.28 1.84
N GLU A 161 1.17 1.42 2.54
CA GLU A 161 2.36 2.24 2.77
C GLU A 161 3.42 1.45 3.53
N GLY A 162 3.03 0.80 4.64
CA GLY A 162 3.94 0.01 5.47
C GLY A 162 4.53 -1.16 4.70
N VAL A 163 3.71 -1.84 3.90
CA VAL A 163 4.17 -2.92 3.02
C VAL A 163 5.17 -2.41 1.97
N ALA A 164 4.86 -1.29 1.29
CA ALA A 164 5.72 -0.73 0.24
C ALA A 164 7.04 -0.15 0.76
N GLN A 165 7.08 0.31 2.01
CA GLN A 165 8.34 0.77 2.62
C GLN A 165 9.25 -0.40 3.03
N HIS A 166 8.68 -1.57 3.32
CA HIS A 166 9.42 -2.72 3.84
C HIS A 166 10.01 -3.61 2.72
N TYR A 167 9.35 -3.70 1.57
CA TYR A 167 9.70 -4.59 0.45
C TYR A 167 9.99 -3.82 -0.84
#